data_AF-A0A937JCE0-F1
#
_entry.id   AF-A0A937JCE0-F1
#
_cell.length_a   1.000
_cell.length_b   1.000
_cell.length_c   1.000
_cell.angle_alpha   90.00
_cell.angle_beta   90.00
_cell.angle_gamma   90.00
#
_symmetry.space_group_name_H-M   'P 1'
#
loop_
_entity.id
_entity.type
_entity.pdbx_description
1 polymer ?
#
loop_
_entity_poly.entity_id
_entity_poly.type
_entity_poly.pdbx_seq_one_letter_code
_entity_poly.pdbx_strand_id
1 'polypeptide(L)'
;AWGRSGDKGDKANIGIIARKPEYLPWIAARLTSDYVGDRFAHFMTSPDIDRYYMPGLPALNFLLHNALGGGGIASLRNDPQAKAYAQVLLDTPIAIPQQLLEA
;
A
#
# COMPACT_ATOMS: atom_id res chain seq x y z
N ALA A 1 -7.01 4.20 7.94
CA ALA A 1 -7.52 4.19 6.55
C ALA A 1 -8.35 2.93 6.33
N TRP A 2 -9.03 2.80 5.18
CA TRP A 2 -9.45 1.51 4.65
C TRP A 2 -8.47 1.09 3.55
N GLY A 3 -8.34 -0.21 3.27
CA GLY A 3 -7.38 -0.71 2.30
C GLY A 3 -7.82 -1.98 1.62
N ARG A 4 -7.47 -2.12 0.34
CA ARG A 4 -7.62 -3.35 -0.45
C ARG A 4 -6.38 -3.57 -1.29
N SER A 5 -6.10 -4.83 -1.59
CA SER A 5 -4.97 -5.20 -2.44
C SER A 5 -5.30 -6.42 -3.29
N GLY A 6 -4.51 -6.60 -4.34
CA GLY A 6 -4.61 -7.74 -5.24
C GLY A 6 -3.49 -7.77 -6.25
N ASP A 7 -3.38 -8.88 -6.95
CA ASP A 7 -2.36 -9.09 -7.96
C ASP A 7 -2.71 -8.46 -9.32
N LYS A 8 -1.66 -8.15 -10.07
CA LYS A 8 -1.66 -7.83 -11.50
C LYS A 8 -0.49 -8.57 -12.14
N GLY A 9 -0.61 -9.90 -12.25
CA GLY A 9 0.49 -10.78 -12.68
C GLY A 9 1.48 -10.97 -11.54
N ASP A 10 2.76 -10.65 -11.78
CA ASP A 10 3.81 -10.66 -10.74
C ASP A 10 3.87 -9.34 -9.93
N LYS A 11 2.89 -8.45 -10.12
CA LYS A 11 2.80 -7.16 -9.45
C LYS A 11 1.73 -7.19 -8.36
N ALA A 12 1.95 -6.44 -7.30
CA ALA A 12 0.94 -6.21 -6.26
C ALA A 12 0.38 -4.79 -6.37
N ASN A 13 -0.94 -4.68 -6.44
CA ASN A 13 -1.67 -3.42 -6.37
C ASN A 13 -2.22 -3.23 -4.96
N ILE A 14 -1.99 -2.06 -4.36
CA ILE A 14 -2.46 -1.74 -3.00
C ILE A 14 -3.12 -0.36 -3.01
N GLY A 15 -4.43 -0.34 -2.78
CA GLY A 15 -5.22 0.88 -2.63
C GLY A 15 -5.44 1.21 -1.16
N ILE A 16 -5.10 2.44 -0.76
CA ILE A 16 -5.34 2.99 0.58
C ILE A 16 -6.22 4.22 0.47
N ILE A 17 -7.38 4.19 1.12
CA ILE A 17 -8.33 5.31 1.16
C ILE A 17 -8.45 5.85 2.58
N ALA A 18 -8.28 7.16 2.72
CA ALA A 18 -8.39 7.86 3.99
C ALA A 18 -9.84 7.76 4.51
N ARG A 19 -10.00 7.55 5.82
CA ARG A 19 -11.34 7.48 6.45
C ARG A 19 -12.08 8.81 6.39
N LYS A 20 -11.32 9.89 6.44
CA LYS A 20 -11.76 11.26 6.23
C LYS A 20 -10.79 11.96 5.28
N PRO A 21 -11.24 12.84 4.38
CA PRO A 21 -10.37 13.51 3.40
C PRO A 21 -9.18 14.25 4.02
N GLU A 22 -9.37 14.87 5.18
CA GLU A 22 -8.35 15.60 5.94
C GLU A 22 -7.19 14.72 6.43
N TYR A 23 -7.36 13.40 6.48
CA TYR A 23 -6.28 12.47 6.84
C TYR A 23 -5.36 12.15 5.66
N LEU A 24 -5.78 12.40 4.40
CA LEU A 24 -5.00 12.04 3.22
C LEU A 24 -3.59 12.66 3.21
N PRO A 25 -3.39 13.97 3.50
CA PRO A 25 -2.05 14.56 3.48
C PRO A 25 -1.07 13.85 4.43
N TRP A 26 -1.54 13.43 5.61
CA TRP A 26 -0.73 12.73 6.62
C TRP A 26 -0.42 11.28 6.21
N ILE A 27 -1.42 10.59 5.67
CA ILE A 27 -1.23 9.25 5.09
C ILE A 27 -0.22 9.32 3.94
N ALA A 28 -0.36 10.32 3.07
CA ALA A 28 0.51 10.52 1.93
C ALA A 28 1.94 10.93 2.30
N ALA A 29 2.12 11.71 3.37
CA ALA A 29 3.45 12.03 3.88
C ALA A 29 4.15 10.80 4.45
N ARG A 30 3.40 9.89 5.12
CA ARG A 30 3.97 8.68 5.73
C ARG A 30 4.21 7.55 4.72
N LEU A 31 3.27 7.31 3.83
CA LEU A 31 3.32 6.23 2.84
C LEU A 31 4.01 6.71 1.55
N THR A 32 5.31 7.00 1.65
CA THR A 32 6.17 7.24 0.48
C THR A 32 6.48 5.94 -0.26
N SER A 33 6.90 6.04 -1.53
CA SER A 33 7.35 4.84 -2.27
C SER A 33 8.49 4.14 -1.52
N ASP A 34 9.46 4.87 -0.99
CA ASP A 34 10.57 4.32 -0.20
C ASP A 34 10.08 3.58 1.03
N TYR A 35 9.20 4.18 1.84
CA TYR A 35 8.68 3.52 3.03
C TYR A 35 7.86 2.27 2.71
N VAL A 36 7.06 2.31 1.63
CA VAL A 36 6.33 1.12 1.16
C VAL A 36 7.33 0.07 0.68
N GLY A 37 8.38 0.45 -0.05
CA GLY A 37 9.45 -0.44 -0.48
C GLY A 37 10.12 -1.14 0.70
N ASP A 38 10.50 -0.41 1.74
CA ASP A 38 11.08 -0.97 2.96
C ASP A 38 10.15 -2.00 3.62
N ARG A 39 8.85 -1.68 3.72
CA ARG A 39 7.84 -2.59 4.30
C ARG A 39 7.67 -3.87 3.50
N PHE A 40 7.91 -3.85 2.18
CA PHE A 40 7.75 -5.00 1.28
C PHE A 40 9.08 -5.58 0.80
N ALA A 41 10.23 -5.12 1.29
CA ALA A 41 11.56 -5.53 0.83
C ALA A 41 11.80 -7.05 0.92
N HIS A 42 11.15 -7.73 1.88
CA HIS A 42 11.21 -9.18 2.03
C HIS A 42 10.40 -9.96 0.98
N PHE A 43 9.55 -9.27 0.21
CA PHE A 43 8.76 -9.82 -0.89
C PHE A 43 9.25 -9.37 -2.27
N MET A 44 9.87 -8.20 -2.37
CA MET A 44 10.20 -7.59 -3.66
C MET A 44 11.61 -7.99 -4.12
N THR A 45 11.76 -8.26 -5.42
CA THR A 45 13.09 -8.46 -6.05
C THR A 45 13.59 -7.23 -6.81
N SER A 46 12.77 -6.18 -6.87
CA SER A 46 13.11 -4.87 -7.43
C SER A 46 12.58 -3.77 -6.50
N PRO A 47 13.24 -2.61 -6.36
CA PRO A 47 12.70 -1.47 -5.61
C PRO A 47 11.58 -0.72 -6.35
N ASP A 48 11.22 -1.12 -7.58
CA ASP A 48 10.28 -0.38 -8.42
C ASP A 48 8.88 -0.35 -7.82
N ILE A 49 8.41 0.87 -7.52
CA ILE A 49 7.07 1.14 -7.00
C ILE A 49 6.51 2.38 -7.69
N ASP A 50 5.38 2.21 -8.36
CA ASP A 50 4.57 3.35 -8.78
C ASP A 50 3.63 3.77 -7.66
N ARG A 51 3.50 5.08 -7.46
CA ARG A 51 2.60 5.68 -6.49
C ARG A 51 1.71 6.70 -7.18
N TYR A 52 0.41 6.51 -7.03
CA TYR A 52 -0.61 7.37 -7.65
C TYR A 52 -1.52 7.97 -6.58
N TYR A 53 -1.77 9.27 -6.70
CA TYR A 53 -2.98 9.86 -6.11
C TYR A 53 -4.19 9.47 -6.96
N MET A 54 -5.34 9.31 -6.33
CA MET A 54 -6.60 9.00 -7.00
C MET A 54 -7.47 10.26 -7.09
N PRO A 55 -7.52 10.99 -8.22
CA PRO A 55 -8.35 12.18 -8.33
C PRO A 55 -9.81 11.89 -8.01
N GLY A 56 -10.45 12.75 -7.21
CA GLY A 56 -11.85 12.58 -6.79
C GLY A 56 -12.06 11.62 -5.61
N LEU A 57 -11.03 10.93 -5.13
CA LEU A 57 -11.08 10.11 -3.93
C LEU A 57 -9.98 10.54 -2.95
N PRO A 58 -10.19 10.51 -1.63
CA PRO A 58 -9.13 10.78 -0.67
C PRO A 58 -8.21 9.55 -0.53
N ALA A 59 -7.55 9.14 -1.60
CA ALA A 59 -6.88 7.84 -1.70
C ALA A 59 -5.55 7.86 -2.47
N LEU A 60 -4.74 6.84 -2.17
CA LEU A 60 -3.49 6.49 -2.85
C LEU A 60 -3.60 5.08 -3.42
N ASN A 61 -2.89 4.84 -4.51
CA ASN A 61 -2.71 3.52 -5.09
C ASN A 61 -1.22 3.27 -5.34
N PHE A 62 -0.75 2.10 -4.91
CA PHE A 62 0.62 1.64 -5.13
C PHE A 62 0.62 0.45 -6.08
N LEU A 63 1.61 0.39 -6.97
CA LEU A 63 1.90 -0.77 -7.80
C LEU A 63 3.34 -1.19 -7.53
N LEU A 64 3.51 -2.29 -6.81
CA LEU A 64 4.81 -2.88 -6.50
C LEU A 64 5.15 -3.87 -7.61
N HIS A 65 6.28 -3.69 -8.29
CA HIS A 65 6.72 -4.59 -9.35
C HIS A 65 7.52 -5.76 -8.78
N ASN A 66 7.38 -6.94 -9.40
CA ASN A 66 8.06 -8.18 -8.99
C ASN A 66 7.95 -8.50 -7.50
N ALA A 67 6.73 -8.34 -6.99
CA ALA A 67 6.41 -8.43 -5.57
C ALA A 67 5.77 -9.76 -5.18
N LEU A 68 5.51 -10.66 -6.15
CA LEU A 68 4.76 -11.89 -5.92
C LEU A 68 5.54 -13.18 -6.18
N GLY A 69 6.80 -13.10 -6.64
CA GLY A 69 7.64 -14.28 -6.85
C GLY A 69 7.23 -15.11 -8.07
N GLY A 70 6.91 -14.44 -9.18
CA GLY A 70 6.43 -15.05 -10.42
C GLY A 70 4.91 -14.99 -10.60
N GLY A 71 4.19 -14.35 -9.68
CA GLY A 71 2.73 -14.20 -9.71
C GLY A 71 1.94 -15.44 -9.27
N GLY A 72 0.61 -15.32 -9.29
CA GLY A 72 -0.31 -16.25 -8.63
C GLY A 72 -0.18 -17.74 -8.98
N ILE A 73 0.28 -18.08 -10.18
CA ILE A 73 0.43 -19.48 -10.64
C ILE A 73 1.80 -20.07 -10.29
N ALA A 74 2.85 -19.27 -10.31
CA ALA A 74 4.23 -19.74 -10.12
C ALA A 74 4.73 -19.54 -8.69
N SER A 75 4.10 -18.66 -7.93
CA SER A 75 4.54 -18.28 -6.58
C SER A 75 4.33 -19.40 -5.57
N LEU A 76 5.37 -19.68 -4.79
CA LEU A 76 5.32 -20.58 -3.63
C LEU A 76 4.94 -19.87 -2.33
N ARG A 77 4.54 -18.59 -2.41
CA ARG A 77 4.23 -17.77 -1.22
C ARG A 77 2.84 -18.10 -0.69
N ASN A 78 2.65 -17.87 0.61
CA ASN A 78 1.36 -18.07 1.27
C ASN A 78 0.26 -17.11 0.74
N ASP A 79 0.64 -15.88 0.36
CA ASP A 79 -0.27 -14.92 -0.28
C ASP A 79 0.24 -14.57 -1.69
N PRO A 80 0.07 -15.47 -2.67
CA PRO A 80 0.58 -15.28 -4.02
C PRO A 80 -0.29 -14.31 -4.85
N GLN A 81 -1.42 -13.85 -4.30
CA GLN A 81 -2.36 -12.93 -4.94
C GLN A 81 -2.45 -11.56 -4.24
N ALA A 82 -1.53 -11.28 -3.30
CA ALA A 82 -1.48 -10.05 -2.49
C ALA A 82 -2.80 -9.68 -1.80
N LYS A 83 -3.64 -10.64 -1.38
CA LYS A 83 -4.93 -10.33 -0.75
C LYS A 83 -4.79 -9.71 0.63
N ALA A 84 -3.68 -9.98 1.34
CA ALA A 84 -3.40 -9.46 2.67
C ALA A 84 -2.47 -8.23 2.65
N TYR A 85 -1.89 -7.85 1.51
CA TYR A 85 -0.85 -6.81 1.45
C TYR A 85 -1.34 -5.44 1.95
N ALA A 86 -2.61 -5.08 1.73
CA ALA A 86 -3.16 -3.85 2.29
C ALA A 86 -3.10 -3.81 3.81
N GLN A 87 -3.20 -4.95 4.51
CA GLN A 87 -3.12 -5.00 5.97
C GLN A 87 -1.73 -4.62 6.47
N VAL A 88 -0.67 -4.96 5.73
CA VAL A 88 0.71 -4.55 6.06
C VAL A 88 0.83 -3.02 6.07
N LEU A 89 0.19 -2.32 5.13
CA LEU A 89 0.19 -0.85 5.13
C LEU A 89 -0.75 -0.26 6.17
N LEU A 90 -1.91 -0.88 6.41
CA LEU A 90 -2.88 -0.41 7.40
C LEU A 90 -2.37 -0.48 8.84
N ASP A 91 -1.40 -1.34 9.11
CA ASP A 91 -0.67 -1.42 10.38
C ASP A 91 0.34 -0.27 10.59
N THR A 92 0.54 0.60 9.60
CA THR A 92 1.47 1.75 9.75
C THR A 92 0.92 2.80 10.71
N PRO A 93 1.66 3.15 11.79
CA PRO A 93 1.31 4.31 12.61
C PRO A 93 1.54 5.61 11.83
N ILE A 94 0.57 6.52 11.90
CA ILE A 94 0.58 7.81 11.21
C ILE A 94 0.40 8.90 12.25
N ALA A 95 1.40 9.78 12.37
CA ALA A 95 1.29 10.98 13.18
C ALA A 95 0.34 11.98 12.50
N ILE A 96 -0.60 12.50 13.27
CA ILE A 96 -1.55 13.53 12.83
C ILE A 96 -1.60 14.66 13.87
N PRO A 97 -1.96 15.89 13.48
CA PRO A 97 -2.24 16.97 14.42
C PRO A 97 -3.31 16.57 15.42
N GLN A 98 -3.16 17.02 16.66
CA GLN A 98 -4.09 16.68 17.73
C GLN A 98 -5.52 17.15 17.43
N GLN A 99 -5.69 18.24 16.69
CA GLN A 99 -7.00 18.77 16.28
C GLN A 99 -7.76 17.83 15.33
N LEU A 100 -7.05 16.89 14.68
CA LEU A 100 -7.64 15.89 13.81
C LEU A 100 -7.90 14.56 14.54
N LEU A 101 -7.46 14.40 15.79
CA LEU A 101 -7.88 13.27 16.62
C LEU A 101 -9.35 13.48 16.98
N GLU A 102 -10.20 12.56 16.54
CA GLU A 102 -11.57 12.45 17.03
C GLU A 102 -11.56 12.20 18.54
N ALA A 103 -12.55 12.75 19.25
CA ALA A 103 -12.85 12.40 20.64
C ALA A 103 -13.57 11.04 20.70
#